data_AF-A0A382NJV6-F1
#
_entry.id   AF-A0A382NJV6-F1
#
_cell.length_a   1.000
_cell.length_b   1.000
_cell.length_c   1.000
_cell.angle_alpha   90.00
_cell.angle_beta   90.00
_cell.angle_gamma   90.00
#
_symmetry.space_group_name_H-M   'P 1'
#
loop_
_entity.id
_entity.type
_entity.pdbx_description
1 polymer ?
#
loop_
_entity_poly.entity_id
_entity_poly.type
_entity_poly.pdbx_seq_one_letter_code
_entity_poly.pdbx_strand_id
1 'polypeptide(L)'
;MTAVTQLGYVGLGVSNMEEWEHFATDVLGLQSNGIDDDGNLSLRMDEYSHRFIIQPTGTDDVEFVGWQVTDEPALREMAEQLREAGIEVTDGTEDENKSRRVEGMIKFDDPEGTPTEIFWGPPISFERPFNSPRAVGFVTAEQGLGHVVFHVENLDRAVKFYRDVLGMKISDFIRNLAFFHCNPRHHSLALIEAKAPKKLNHFMLQTESMNEVGATYDMVLDNEIPLPRGLGRHTNDHMTSFYMKTPS
;
A
#
# COMPACT_ATOMS: atom_id res chain seq x y z
N MET A 1 11.50 21.39 -0.65
CA MET A 1 10.45 20.50 -1.15
C MET A 1 10.73 19.11 -0.62
N THR A 2 10.13 18.77 0.52
CA THR A 2 10.02 17.40 1.04
C THR A 2 9.29 16.51 0.02
N ALA A 3 9.68 15.24 -0.03
CA ALA A 3 9.00 14.19 -0.80
C ALA A 3 8.72 13.00 0.11
N VAL A 4 7.68 12.24 -0.20
CA VAL A 4 7.44 10.95 0.44
C VAL A 4 8.57 9.97 0.11
N THR A 5 8.85 9.02 1.00
CA THR A 5 9.99 8.10 0.89
C THR A 5 9.58 6.65 0.72
N GLN A 6 8.40 6.25 1.17
CA GLN A 6 7.91 4.88 0.99
C GLN A 6 6.39 4.79 1.11
N LEU A 7 5.82 3.80 0.43
CA LEU A 7 4.51 3.27 0.78
C LEU A 7 4.65 2.54 2.12
N GLY A 8 4.09 3.16 3.16
CA GLY A 8 4.21 2.71 4.54
C GLY A 8 3.23 1.61 4.88
N TYR A 9 1.94 1.89 4.70
CA TYR A 9 0.85 0.95 4.95
C TYR A 9 -0.37 1.22 4.05
N VAL A 10 -1.27 0.24 3.96
CA VAL A 10 -2.57 0.37 3.27
C VAL A 10 -3.69 -0.09 4.21
N GLY A 11 -4.73 0.74 4.31
CA GLY A 11 -5.98 0.41 4.98
C GLY A 11 -6.99 -0.16 3.99
N LEU A 12 -7.55 -1.33 4.26
CA LEU A 12 -8.59 -1.96 3.44
C LEU A 12 -9.84 -2.18 4.27
N GLY A 13 -10.98 -1.78 3.72
CA GLY A 13 -12.28 -2.05 4.30
C GLY A 13 -12.84 -3.33 3.70
N VAL A 14 -13.37 -4.23 4.54
CA VAL A 14 -13.74 -5.58 4.09
C VAL A 14 -15.08 -6.03 4.66
N SER A 15 -15.80 -6.85 3.90
CA SER A 15 -17.06 -7.45 4.32
C SER A 15 -16.89 -8.74 5.12
N ASN A 16 -15.75 -9.44 4.99
CA ASN A 16 -15.48 -10.70 5.68
C ASN A 16 -14.06 -10.73 6.26
N MET A 17 -13.93 -10.47 7.57
CA MET A 17 -12.63 -10.42 8.26
C MET A 17 -11.94 -11.78 8.33
N GLU A 18 -12.70 -12.84 8.60
CA GLU A 18 -12.14 -14.20 8.76
C GLU A 18 -11.51 -14.69 7.46
N GLU A 19 -12.18 -14.45 6.33
CA GLU A 19 -11.67 -14.82 5.02
C GLU A 19 -10.43 -14.01 4.63
N TRP A 20 -10.39 -12.73 5.02
CA TRP A 20 -9.21 -11.88 4.83
C TRP A 20 -8.02 -12.29 5.69
N GLU A 21 -8.24 -12.70 6.95
CA GLU A 21 -7.17 -13.19 7.80
C GLU A 21 -6.56 -14.46 7.21
N HIS A 22 -7.38 -15.45 6.83
CA HIS A 22 -6.92 -16.67 6.18
C HIS A 22 -6.20 -16.39 4.86
N PHE A 23 -6.74 -15.51 4.02
CA PHE A 23 -6.08 -15.14 2.77
C PHE A 23 -4.72 -14.47 3.03
N ALA A 24 -4.66 -13.54 3.98
CA ALA A 24 -3.42 -12.84 4.30
C ALA A 24 -2.35 -13.77 4.88
N THR A 25 -2.71 -14.70 5.76
CA THR A 25 -1.75 -15.63 6.36
C THR A 25 -1.41 -16.76 5.42
N ASP A 26 -2.42 -17.49 4.94
CA ASP A 26 -2.24 -18.80 4.32
C ASP A 26 -1.90 -18.67 2.84
N VAL A 27 -2.34 -17.59 2.20
CA VAL A 27 -2.07 -17.30 0.79
C VAL A 27 -0.95 -16.28 0.63
N LEU A 28 -1.02 -15.12 1.29
CA LEU A 28 0.03 -14.09 1.11
C LEU A 28 1.29 -14.36 1.93
N GLY A 29 1.17 -15.01 3.09
CA GLY A 29 2.31 -15.19 4.01
C GLY A 29 2.57 -13.95 4.88
N LEU A 30 1.57 -13.10 5.07
CA LEU A 30 1.64 -11.99 6.02
C LEU A 30 1.43 -12.52 7.44
N GLN A 31 2.10 -11.92 8.41
CA GLN A 31 1.96 -12.28 9.81
C GLN A 31 0.79 -11.50 10.43
N SER A 32 -0.21 -12.21 10.97
CA SER A 32 -1.28 -11.60 11.76
C SER A 32 -0.77 -11.18 13.14
N ASN A 33 -1.08 -9.95 13.56
CA ASN A 33 -0.94 -9.50 14.95
C ASN A 33 -2.22 -9.74 15.77
N GLY A 34 -3.21 -10.40 15.18
CA GLY A 34 -4.56 -10.55 15.74
C GLY A 34 -5.46 -9.36 15.42
N ILE A 35 -6.75 -9.56 15.74
CA ILE A 35 -7.80 -8.55 15.68
C ILE A 35 -7.77 -7.76 16.99
N ASP A 36 -7.75 -6.43 16.90
CA ASP A 36 -7.79 -5.53 18.06
C ASP A 36 -9.21 -5.35 18.63
N ASP A 37 -9.33 -4.58 19.73
CA ASP A 37 -10.60 -4.34 20.41
C ASP A 37 -11.63 -3.59 19.53
N ASP A 38 -11.16 -2.87 18.50
CA ASP A 38 -11.99 -2.16 17.52
C ASP A 38 -12.37 -3.05 16.33
N GLY A 39 -11.91 -4.30 16.31
CA GLY A 39 -12.18 -5.26 15.25
C GLY A 39 -11.26 -5.14 14.04
N ASN A 40 -10.18 -4.35 14.11
CA ASN A 40 -9.22 -4.22 13.01
C ASN A 40 -8.16 -5.32 13.07
N LEU A 41 -7.83 -5.90 11.92
CA LEU A 41 -6.73 -6.85 11.78
C LEU A 41 -5.47 -6.12 11.29
N SER A 42 -4.40 -6.20 12.07
CA SER A 42 -3.08 -5.70 11.66
C SER A 42 -2.22 -6.80 11.08
N LEU A 43 -1.73 -6.61 9.85
CA LEU A 43 -0.88 -7.57 9.15
C LEU A 43 0.52 -7.02 8.95
N ARG A 44 1.51 -7.83 9.29
CA ARG A 44 2.93 -7.51 9.29
C ARG A 44 3.66 -8.24 8.17
N MET A 45 4.63 -7.56 7.57
CA MET A 45 5.42 -8.06 6.43
C MET A 45 6.93 -7.98 6.65
N ASP A 46 7.36 -7.22 7.66
CA ASP A 46 8.75 -6.89 7.98
C ASP A 46 8.85 -6.36 9.42
N GLU A 47 9.94 -5.68 9.77
CA GLU A 47 10.20 -5.21 11.13
C GLU A 47 9.23 -4.13 11.63
N TYR A 48 8.43 -3.52 10.75
CA TYR A 48 7.41 -2.54 11.13
C TYR A 48 6.25 -3.21 11.87
N SER A 49 5.46 -2.44 12.61
CA SER A 49 4.34 -3.00 13.38
C SER A 49 3.25 -3.60 12.48
N HIS A 50 2.99 -2.99 11.33
CA HIS A 50 2.09 -3.49 10.30
C HIS A 50 2.41 -2.83 8.95
N ARG A 51 1.97 -3.47 7.88
CA ARG A 51 1.93 -2.94 6.52
C ARG A 51 0.49 -2.90 5.97
N PHE A 52 -0.41 -3.71 6.50
CA PHE A 52 -1.85 -3.59 6.21
C PHE A 52 -2.66 -3.48 7.48
N ILE A 53 -3.73 -2.69 7.41
CA ILE A 53 -4.77 -2.60 8.42
C ILE A 53 -6.08 -2.96 7.73
N ILE A 54 -6.70 -4.06 8.14
CA ILE A 54 -7.97 -4.52 7.58
C ILE A 54 -9.07 -4.10 8.55
N GLN A 55 -10.10 -3.43 8.04
CA GLN A 55 -11.18 -2.84 8.83
C GLN A 55 -12.53 -3.45 8.44
N PRO A 56 -13.42 -3.78 9.40
CA PRO A 56 -14.71 -4.39 9.12
C PRO A 56 -15.77 -3.36 8.68
N THR A 57 -15.45 -2.52 7.69
CA THR A 57 -16.34 -1.45 7.19
C THR A 57 -17.32 -1.93 6.12
N GLY A 58 -17.08 -3.09 5.50
CA GLY A 58 -17.91 -3.64 4.44
C GLY A 58 -17.79 -2.93 3.09
N THR A 59 -16.79 -2.06 2.90
CA THR A 59 -16.60 -1.31 1.64
C THR A 59 -15.96 -2.14 0.53
N ASP A 60 -15.18 -3.17 0.89
CA ASP A 60 -14.44 -4.03 -0.03
C ASP A 60 -13.51 -3.23 -0.97
N ASP A 61 -12.91 -2.14 -0.46
CA ASP A 61 -12.02 -1.22 -1.18
C ASP A 61 -10.99 -0.57 -0.22
N VAL A 62 -10.15 0.32 -0.75
CA VAL A 62 -9.19 1.10 0.05
C VAL A 62 -9.90 2.10 0.96
N GLU A 63 -9.54 2.08 2.24
CA GLU A 63 -9.99 3.06 3.24
C GLU A 63 -8.97 4.19 3.38
N PHE A 64 -7.68 3.89 3.30
CA PHE A 64 -6.61 4.90 3.32
C PHE A 64 -5.28 4.34 2.81
N VAL A 65 -4.37 5.23 2.43
CA VAL A 65 -2.98 4.90 2.05
C VAL A 65 -2.01 5.76 2.84
N GLY A 66 -1.07 5.13 3.54
CA GLY A 66 -0.04 5.80 4.33
C GLY A 66 1.28 5.95 3.59
N TRP A 67 1.74 7.19 3.41
CA TRP A 67 3.06 7.50 2.87
C TRP A 67 3.98 8.05 3.95
N GLN A 68 5.18 7.51 4.04
CA GLN A 68 6.14 7.97 5.04
C GLN A 68 6.93 9.19 4.55
N VAL A 69 7.22 10.12 5.44
CA VAL A 69 8.27 11.13 5.33
C VAL A 69 9.38 10.88 6.35
N THR A 70 10.50 11.58 6.22
CA THR A 70 11.72 11.29 7.01
C THR A 70 11.54 11.55 8.50
N ASP A 71 10.88 12.64 8.88
CA ASP A 71 10.81 13.14 10.26
C ASP A 71 9.68 14.17 10.44
N GLU A 72 9.55 14.71 11.66
CA GLU A 72 8.56 15.72 12.03
C GLU A 72 8.66 17.02 11.21
N PRO A 73 9.86 17.62 10.98
CA PRO A 73 9.99 18.76 10.07
C PRO A 73 9.49 18.47 8.65
N ALA A 74 9.82 17.30 8.10
CA ALA A 74 9.36 16.90 6.77
C ALA A 74 7.83 16.75 6.72
N LEU A 75 7.19 16.24 7.78
CA LEU A 75 5.73 16.19 7.88
C LEU A 75 5.11 17.60 7.82
N ARG A 76 5.67 18.55 8.57
CA ARG A 76 5.20 19.95 8.58
C ARG A 76 5.37 20.61 7.21
N GLU A 77 6.52 20.42 6.57
CA GLU A 77 6.75 20.96 5.22
C GLU A 77 5.78 20.34 4.20
N MET A 78 5.53 19.03 4.27
CA MET A 78 4.55 18.36 3.40
C MET A 78 3.13 18.91 3.62
N ALA A 79 2.73 19.18 4.87
CA ALA A 79 1.44 19.79 5.18
C ALA A 79 1.31 21.21 4.57
N GLU A 80 2.38 22.00 4.59
CA GLU A 80 2.43 23.33 3.94
C GLU A 80 2.31 23.20 2.41
N GLN A 81 3.06 22.29 1.79
CA GLN A 81 2.98 22.04 0.34
C GLN A 81 1.57 21.64 -0.11
N LEU A 82 0.91 20.75 0.65
CA LEU A 82 -0.46 20.35 0.39
C LEU A 82 -1.43 21.55 0.47
N ARG A 83 -1.30 22.39 1.50
CA ARG A 83 -2.13 23.60 1.66
C ARG A 83 -1.88 24.63 0.56
N GLU A 84 -0.64 24.83 0.14
CA GLU A 84 -0.28 25.69 -1.00
C GLU A 84 -0.87 25.18 -2.33
N ALA A 85 -0.99 23.86 -2.48
CA ALA A 85 -1.67 23.23 -3.60
C ALA A 85 -3.22 23.28 -3.50
N GLY A 86 -3.76 23.88 -2.44
CA GLY A 86 -5.20 24.01 -2.22
C GLY A 86 -5.88 22.76 -1.65
N ILE A 87 -5.11 21.83 -1.07
CA ILE A 87 -5.62 20.63 -0.41
C ILE A 87 -5.89 20.94 1.06
N GLU A 88 -7.06 20.51 1.54
CA GLU A 88 -7.40 20.57 2.96
C GLU A 88 -6.63 19.48 3.72
N VAL A 89 -5.92 19.87 4.78
CA VAL A 89 -5.06 18.98 5.56
C VAL A 89 -5.48 19.03 7.02
N THR A 90 -5.77 17.86 7.59
CA THR A 90 -6.12 17.69 9.01
C THR A 90 -5.01 16.94 9.72
N ASP A 91 -4.58 17.42 10.89
CA ASP A 91 -3.63 16.69 11.73
C ASP A 91 -4.29 15.42 12.32
N GLY A 92 -3.54 14.32 12.37
CA GLY A 92 -3.99 13.10 13.03
C GLY A 92 -4.17 13.31 14.52
N THR A 93 -5.28 12.83 15.07
CA THR A 93 -5.52 12.87 16.52
C THR A 93 -4.57 11.92 17.26
N GLU A 94 -4.43 12.08 18.58
CA GLU A 94 -3.59 11.20 19.41
C GLU A 94 -4.01 9.73 19.29
N ASP A 95 -5.32 9.44 19.26
CA ASP A 95 -5.85 8.09 19.15
C ASP A 95 -5.60 7.49 17.76
N GLU A 96 -5.69 8.31 16.71
CA GLU A 96 -5.37 7.87 15.35
C GLU A 96 -3.87 7.60 15.16
N ASN A 97 -2.99 8.47 15.70
CA ASN A 97 -1.54 8.25 15.70
C ASN A 97 -1.18 6.95 16.43
N LYS A 98 -1.82 6.68 17.58
CA LYS A 98 -1.67 5.42 18.32
C LYS A 98 -2.17 4.21 17.52
N SER A 99 -3.34 4.32 16.89
CA SER A 99 -3.91 3.27 16.04
C SER A 99 -2.98 2.91 14.88
N ARG A 100 -2.40 3.92 14.20
CA ARG A 100 -1.40 3.73 13.14
C ARG A 100 -0.01 3.36 13.66
N ARG A 101 0.23 3.45 14.97
CA ARG A 101 1.54 3.26 15.60
C ARG A 101 2.59 4.15 14.94
N VAL A 102 2.36 5.46 14.95
CA VAL A 102 3.27 6.48 14.43
C VAL A 102 3.39 7.63 15.43
N GLU A 103 4.51 8.36 15.41
CA GLU A 103 4.69 9.53 16.26
C GLU A 103 3.79 10.69 15.83
N GLY A 104 3.48 10.80 14.54
CA GLY A 104 2.51 11.77 14.04
C GLY A 104 2.18 11.60 12.57
N MET A 105 0.99 12.06 12.19
CA MET A 105 0.53 12.05 10.81
C MET A 105 -0.40 13.22 10.49
N ILE A 106 -0.61 13.42 9.20
CA ILE A 106 -1.64 14.30 8.62
C ILE A 106 -2.50 13.48 7.65
N LYS A 107 -3.74 13.91 7.46
CA LYS A 107 -4.73 13.26 6.60
C LYS A 107 -5.32 14.25 5.61
N PHE A 108 -5.61 13.78 4.40
CA PHE A 108 -6.27 14.54 3.34
C PHE A 108 -6.85 13.58 2.29
N ASP A 109 -7.73 14.07 1.42
CA ASP A 109 -8.14 13.34 0.22
C ASP A 109 -7.28 13.78 -0.97
N ASP A 110 -6.77 12.82 -1.74
CA ASP A 110 -6.11 13.13 -3.00
C ASP A 110 -7.10 13.77 -4.01
N PRO A 111 -6.64 14.31 -5.16
CA PRO A 111 -7.55 14.95 -6.12
C PRO A 111 -8.66 14.03 -6.65
N GLU A 112 -8.49 12.71 -6.58
CA GLU A 112 -9.45 11.70 -7.02
C GLU A 112 -10.33 11.20 -5.85
N GLY A 113 -10.19 11.80 -4.67
CA GLY A 113 -10.97 11.50 -3.47
C GLY A 113 -10.49 10.27 -2.71
N THR A 114 -9.24 9.82 -2.92
CA THR A 114 -8.63 8.69 -2.20
C THR A 114 -8.09 9.18 -0.85
N PRO A 115 -8.59 8.67 0.28
CA PRO A 115 -8.08 9.07 1.58
C PRO A 115 -6.60 8.71 1.71
N THR A 116 -5.80 9.70 2.06
CA THR A 116 -4.34 9.59 2.08
C THR A 116 -3.79 10.16 3.39
N GLU A 117 -2.82 9.45 3.94
CA GLU A 117 -2.15 9.81 5.19
C GLU A 117 -0.65 10.02 4.91
N ILE A 118 -0.05 11.10 5.44
CA ILE A 118 1.42 11.25 5.50
C ILE A 118 1.83 11.09 6.95
N PHE A 119 2.84 10.29 7.24
CA PHE A 119 3.27 10.03 8.62
C PHE A 119 4.80 10.00 8.79
N TRP A 120 5.25 10.08 10.03
CA TRP A 120 6.65 9.85 10.42
C TRP A 120 6.74 9.08 11.75
N GLY A 121 7.94 8.58 12.06
CA GLY A 121 8.23 7.89 13.31
C GLY A 121 7.47 6.56 13.54
N PRO A 122 7.32 5.65 12.55
CA PRO A 122 6.84 4.31 12.86
C PRO A 122 7.87 3.54 13.72
N PRO A 123 7.44 2.75 14.70
CA PRO A 123 8.34 1.91 15.47
C PRO A 123 8.81 0.71 14.62
N ILE A 124 10.09 0.40 14.73
CA ILE A 124 10.73 -0.74 14.06
C ILE A 124 11.18 -1.73 15.14
N SER A 125 10.70 -2.97 15.08
CA SER A 125 10.97 -3.99 16.09
C SER A 125 11.86 -5.10 15.54
N PHE A 126 13.16 -5.03 15.85
CA PHE A 126 14.14 -6.07 15.53
C PHE A 126 14.19 -7.19 16.58
N GLU A 127 13.76 -6.91 17.82
CA GLU A 127 13.70 -7.89 18.91
C GLU A 127 12.62 -8.97 18.70
N ARG A 128 11.59 -8.63 17.90
CA ARG A 128 10.55 -9.54 17.45
C ARG A 128 10.59 -9.56 15.93
N PRO A 129 11.48 -10.36 15.31
CA PRO A 129 11.59 -10.39 13.86
C PRO A 129 10.27 -10.82 13.22
N PHE A 130 10.03 -10.35 12.00
CA PHE A 130 8.95 -10.86 11.18
C PHE A 130 9.08 -12.38 11.01
N ASN A 131 7.97 -13.10 11.14
CA ASN A 131 7.93 -14.53 10.93
C ASN A 131 6.70 -14.88 10.10
N SER A 132 6.93 -15.12 8.80
CA SER A 132 5.86 -15.49 7.89
C SER A 132 5.27 -16.86 8.28
N PRO A 133 3.93 -17.02 8.25
CA PRO A 133 3.30 -18.34 8.35
C PRO A 133 3.57 -19.24 7.13
N ARG A 134 4.16 -18.70 6.06
CA ARG A 134 4.62 -19.43 4.88
C ARG A 134 6.14 -19.33 4.77
N ALA A 135 6.75 -20.20 3.96
CA ALA A 135 8.17 -20.09 3.63
C ALA A 135 8.40 -19.03 2.54
N VAL A 136 8.06 -17.76 2.83
CA VAL A 136 8.24 -16.61 1.93
C VAL A 136 8.84 -15.42 2.68
N GLY A 137 9.78 -14.73 2.02
CA GLY A 137 10.26 -13.41 2.42
C GLY A 137 9.71 -12.31 1.52
N PHE A 138 9.90 -11.05 1.93
CA PHE A 138 9.48 -9.89 1.15
C PHE A 138 10.58 -8.84 1.00
N VAL A 139 10.62 -8.21 -0.17
CA VAL A 139 11.55 -7.10 -0.45
C VAL A 139 10.95 -5.79 0.06
N THR A 140 11.15 -5.49 1.34
CA THR A 140 10.65 -4.25 1.97
C THR A 140 11.73 -3.21 2.17
N ALA A 141 12.64 -3.36 3.13
CA ALA A 141 13.77 -2.47 3.43
C ALA A 141 13.51 -0.99 3.06
N GLU A 142 14.34 -0.39 2.21
CA GLU A 142 14.15 0.98 1.70
C GLU A 142 13.04 1.12 0.64
N GLN A 143 12.46 0.03 0.18
CA GLN A 143 11.44 -0.05 -0.88
C GLN A 143 9.99 -0.10 -0.37
N GLY A 144 9.78 -0.11 0.95
CA GLY A 144 8.46 -0.12 1.59
C GLY A 144 7.62 -1.36 1.28
N LEU A 145 6.30 -1.24 1.49
CA LEU A 145 5.34 -2.35 1.37
C LEU A 145 5.32 -3.01 -0.01
N GLY A 146 5.59 -2.25 -1.08
CA GLY A 146 5.35 -2.70 -2.44
C GLY A 146 4.77 -1.55 -3.26
N HIS A 147 3.68 -1.83 -3.99
CA HIS A 147 2.95 -0.79 -4.69
C HIS A 147 1.43 -0.95 -4.62
N VAL A 148 0.74 0.16 -4.86
CA VAL A 148 -0.71 0.21 -5.10
C VAL A 148 -0.97 0.80 -6.48
N VAL A 149 -2.06 0.35 -7.11
CA VAL A 149 -2.54 0.87 -8.38
C VAL A 149 -3.96 1.36 -8.22
N PHE A 150 -4.20 2.65 -8.51
CA PHE A 150 -5.52 3.27 -8.40
C PHE A 150 -6.14 3.55 -9.76
N HIS A 151 -7.44 3.32 -9.86
CA HIS A 151 -8.27 3.90 -10.90
C HIS A 151 -8.47 5.40 -10.62
N VAL A 152 -8.30 6.21 -11.65
CA VAL A 152 -8.51 7.66 -11.60
C VAL A 152 -9.41 8.09 -12.76
N GLU A 153 -10.19 9.15 -12.56
CA GLU A 153 -11.01 9.75 -13.61
C GLU A 153 -10.22 10.75 -14.46
N ASN A 154 -9.24 11.44 -13.86
CA ASN A 154 -8.42 12.42 -14.55
C ASN A 154 -6.93 12.20 -14.26
N LEU A 155 -6.26 11.50 -15.18
CA LEU A 155 -4.85 11.13 -15.01
C LEU A 155 -3.93 12.36 -14.98
N ASP A 156 -4.17 13.36 -15.82
CA ASP A 156 -3.34 14.56 -15.87
C ASP A 156 -3.36 15.34 -14.55
N ARG A 157 -4.52 15.42 -13.89
CA ARG A 157 -4.67 16.05 -12.57
C ARG A 157 -3.94 15.26 -11.50
N ALA A 158 -4.16 13.94 -11.46
CA ALA A 158 -3.52 13.07 -10.48
C ALA A 158 -1.99 13.05 -10.65
N VAL A 159 -1.49 12.98 -11.89
CA VAL A 159 -0.05 13.00 -12.19
C VAL A 159 0.62 14.27 -11.67
N LYS A 160 -0.01 15.44 -11.87
CA LYS A 160 0.51 16.71 -11.33
C LYS A 160 0.58 16.68 -9.82
N PHE A 161 -0.46 16.18 -9.16
CA PHE A 161 -0.49 16.11 -7.69
C PHE A 161 0.62 15.21 -7.13
N TYR A 162 0.70 13.96 -7.56
CA TYR A 162 1.69 13.02 -7.03
C TYR A 162 3.14 13.44 -7.33
N ARG A 163 3.39 14.07 -8.50
CA ARG A 163 4.71 14.57 -8.87
C ARG A 163 5.08 15.89 -8.17
N ASP A 164 4.21 16.88 -8.27
CA ASP A 164 4.53 18.28 -7.93
C ASP A 164 4.24 18.60 -6.46
N VAL A 165 3.34 17.84 -5.80
CA VAL A 165 2.95 18.05 -4.41
C VAL A 165 3.56 16.99 -3.50
N LEU A 166 3.35 15.70 -3.76
CA LEU A 166 3.94 14.63 -2.94
C LEU A 166 5.42 14.32 -3.26
N GLY A 167 5.97 14.96 -4.29
CA GLY A 167 7.39 14.87 -4.65
C GLY A 167 7.81 13.53 -5.24
N MET A 168 6.86 12.69 -5.68
CA MET A 168 7.19 11.43 -6.36
C MET A 168 7.78 11.69 -7.75
N LYS A 169 8.56 10.74 -8.24
CA LYS A 169 9.13 10.79 -9.60
C LYS A 169 8.42 9.82 -10.51
N ILE A 170 8.23 10.20 -11.77
CA ILE A 170 7.65 9.33 -12.78
C ILE A 170 8.74 8.38 -13.28
N SER A 171 8.41 7.09 -13.29
CA SER A 171 9.26 6.05 -13.87
C SER A 171 8.94 5.82 -15.33
N ASP A 172 7.65 5.75 -15.69
CA ASP A 172 7.23 5.53 -17.07
C ASP A 172 5.75 5.90 -17.29
N PHE A 173 5.35 5.97 -18.56
CA PHE A 173 3.95 6.06 -19.01
C PHE A 173 3.65 4.94 -20.02
N ILE A 174 2.52 4.26 -19.83
CA ILE A 174 2.05 3.23 -20.77
C ILE A 174 0.59 3.47 -21.07
N ARG A 175 0.27 3.99 -22.26
CA ARG A 175 -1.11 4.32 -22.66
C ARG A 175 -1.77 5.26 -21.64
N ASN A 176 -2.79 4.79 -20.94
CA ASN A 176 -3.53 5.50 -19.89
C ASN A 176 -2.99 5.19 -18.48
N LEU A 177 -1.74 4.73 -18.35
CA LEU A 177 -1.09 4.46 -17.08
C LEU A 177 0.12 5.38 -16.84
N ALA A 178 0.27 5.82 -15.59
CA ALA A 178 1.44 6.52 -15.10
C ALA A 178 2.01 5.80 -13.88
N PHE A 179 3.33 5.58 -13.84
CA PHE A 179 4.03 4.85 -12.79
C PHE A 179 4.96 5.78 -12.02
N PHE A 180 4.91 5.74 -10.69
CA PHE A 180 5.63 6.65 -9.79
C PHE A 180 6.48 5.91 -8.77
N HIS A 181 7.71 6.37 -8.58
CA HIS A 181 8.59 5.92 -7.52
C HIS A 181 8.89 7.04 -6.51
N CYS A 182 9.08 6.63 -5.26
CA CYS A 182 9.59 7.47 -4.17
C CYS A 182 10.84 6.88 -3.50
N ASN A 183 11.27 5.70 -3.95
CA ASN A 183 12.42 4.95 -3.47
C ASN A 183 13.02 4.12 -4.63
N PRO A 184 14.02 3.24 -4.41
CA PRO A 184 14.65 2.47 -5.48
C PRO A 184 13.74 1.49 -6.23
N ARG A 185 12.52 1.21 -5.74
CA ARG A 185 11.53 0.40 -6.46
C ARG A 185 11.12 1.11 -7.76
N HIS A 186 10.89 0.35 -8.83
CA HIS A 186 10.42 0.95 -10.10
C HIS A 186 9.16 1.80 -9.89
N HIS A 187 8.23 1.37 -9.04
CA HIS A 187 7.10 2.20 -8.65
C HIS A 187 6.53 1.73 -7.31
N SER A 188 6.06 2.66 -6.49
CA SER A 188 5.23 2.40 -5.31
C SER A 188 3.77 2.83 -5.52
N LEU A 189 3.52 3.60 -6.58
CA LEU A 189 2.19 4.00 -7.01
C LEU A 189 2.09 3.86 -8.53
N ALA A 190 0.98 3.34 -9.03
CA ALA A 190 0.57 3.56 -10.40
C ALA A 190 -0.87 4.07 -10.47
N LEU A 191 -1.16 4.82 -11.52
CA LEU A 191 -2.48 5.39 -11.78
C LEU A 191 -2.95 4.89 -13.14
N ILE A 192 -4.19 4.44 -13.23
CA ILE A 192 -4.83 4.04 -14.48
C ILE A 192 -6.08 4.87 -14.71
N GLU A 193 -6.14 5.58 -15.83
CA GLU A 193 -7.33 6.35 -16.19
C GLU A 193 -8.45 5.41 -16.67
N ALA A 194 -9.43 5.15 -15.81
CA ALA A 194 -10.58 4.31 -16.14
C ALA A 194 -11.70 4.51 -15.13
N LYS A 195 -12.96 4.43 -15.61
CA LYS A 195 -14.12 4.32 -14.72
C LYS A 195 -14.22 2.90 -14.20
N ALA A 196 -14.11 2.73 -12.89
CA ALA A 196 -14.21 1.45 -12.22
C ALA A 196 -15.07 1.57 -10.96
N PRO A 197 -15.73 0.49 -10.53
CA PRO A 197 -16.54 0.51 -9.30
C PRO A 197 -15.70 0.64 -8.03
N LYS A 198 -14.42 0.25 -8.07
CA LYS A 198 -13.46 0.33 -6.96
C LYS A 198 -12.31 1.28 -7.29
N LYS A 199 -11.84 2.02 -6.30
CA LYS A 199 -10.65 2.89 -6.40
C LYS A 199 -9.40 2.04 -6.56
N LEU A 200 -9.20 1.04 -5.69
CA LEU A 200 -8.04 0.16 -5.77
C LEU A 200 -8.19 -0.84 -6.92
N ASN A 201 -7.24 -0.84 -7.84
CA ASN A 201 -7.13 -1.87 -8.88
C ASN A 201 -6.43 -3.12 -8.32
N HIS A 202 -5.25 -2.93 -7.72
CA HIS A 202 -4.51 -3.97 -7.01
C HIS A 202 -3.43 -3.35 -6.12
N PHE A 203 -2.96 -4.13 -5.15
CA PHE A 203 -1.66 -3.96 -4.52
C PHE A 203 -0.71 -5.09 -4.95
N MET A 204 0.58 -4.90 -4.77
CA MET A 204 1.61 -5.90 -5.09
C MET A 204 2.56 -6.08 -3.92
N LEU A 205 2.84 -7.33 -3.60
CA LEU A 205 3.88 -7.74 -2.66
C LEU A 205 5.02 -8.36 -3.46
N GLN A 206 6.24 -7.86 -3.26
CA GLN A 206 7.42 -8.43 -3.91
C GLN A 206 8.07 -9.44 -2.98
N THR A 207 8.17 -10.69 -3.43
CA THR A 207 8.91 -11.75 -2.75
C THR A 207 10.39 -11.71 -3.09
N GLU A 208 11.23 -12.41 -2.33
CA GLU A 208 12.68 -12.40 -2.47
C GLU A 208 13.16 -13.23 -3.67
N SER A 209 12.40 -14.23 -4.08
CA SER A 209 12.80 -15.12 -5.18
C SER A 209 11.65 -15.55 -6.09
N MET A 210 12.02 -15.93 -7.32
CA MET A 210 11.10 -16.54 -8.29
C MET A 210 10.53 -17.88 -7.81
N ASN A 211 11.24 -18.59 -6.94
CA ASN A 211 10.76 -19.85 -6.36
C ASN A 211 9.54 -19.60 -5.47
N GLU A 212 9.54 -18.51 -4.68
CA GLU A 212 8.40 -18.12 -3.84
C GLU A 212 7.20 -17.67 -4.68
N VAL A 213 7.45 -16.96 -5.79
CA VAL A 213 6.40 -16.63 -6.77
C VAL A 213 5.79 -17.89 -7.34
N GLY A 214 6.62 -18.85 -7.80
CA GLY A 214 6.16 -20.12 -8.37
C GLY A 214 5.39 -20.97 -7.36
N ALA A 215 5.91 -21.13 -6.15
CA ALA A 215 5.24 -21.89 -5.09
C ALA A 215 3.88 -21.27 -4.69
N THR A 216 3.79 -19.94 -4.66
CA THR A 216 2.52 -19.24 -4.42
C THR A 216 1.57 -19.41 -5.61
N TYR A 217 2.07 -19.37 -6.84
CA TYR A 217 1.27 -19.61 -8.04
C TYR A 217 0.66 -21.01 -8.07
N ASP A 218 1.45 -22.05 -7.80
CA ASP A 218 0.96 -23.43 -7.76
C ASP A 218 -0.11 -23.61 -6.67
N MET A 219 0.12 -23.05 -5.48
CA MET A 219 -0.85 -23.05 -4.40
C MET A 219 -2.16 -22.34 -4.77
N VAL A 220 -2.09 -21.21 -5.48
CA VAL A 220 -3.28 -20.48 -5.98
C VAL A 220 -4.09 -21.34 -6.95
N LEU A 221 -3.43 -22.11 -7.81
CA LEU A 221 -4.09 -23.07 -8.70
C LEU A 221 -4.72 -24.23 -7.93
N ASP A 222 -3.99 -24.83 -6.99
CA ASP A 222 -4.46 -25.97 -6.18
C ASP A 222 -5.67 -25.62 -5.31
N ASN A 223 -5.76 -24.38 -4.84
CA ASN A 223 -6.88 -23.87 -4.05
C ASN A 223 -7.98 -23.22 -4.91
N GLU A 224 -7.89 -23.29 -6.23
CA GLU A 224 -8.86 -22.74 -7.18
C GLU A 224 -9.16 -21.24 -6.96
N ILE A 225 -8.17 -20.49 -6.45
CA ILE A 225 -8.31 -19.04 -6.24
C ILE A 225 -8.38 -18.37 -7.61
N PRO A 226 -9.38 -17.50 -7.88
CA PRO A 226 -9.52 -16.87 -9.18
C PRO A 226 -8.26 -16.11 -9.59
N LEU A 227 -7.79 -16.39 -10.81
CA LEU A 227 -6.53 -15.90 -11.36
C LEU A 227 -6.79 -15.03 -12.61
N PRO A 228 -7.15 -13.73 -12.46
CA PRO A 228 -7.46 -12.86 -13.59
C PRO A 228 -6.35 -12.75 -14.63
N ARG A 229 -5.09 -12.90 -14.22
CA ARG A 229 -3.92 -12.92 -15.11
C ARG A 229 -2.90 -13.92 -14.59
N GLY A 230 -2.57 -14.91 -15.41
CA GLY A 230 -1.56 -15.92 -15.09
C GLY A 230 -0.13 -15.39 -15.12
N LEU A 231 0.81 -16.29 -14.85
CA LEU A 231 2.23 -15.95 -14.74
C LEU A 231 2.77 -15.32 -16.04
N GLY A 232 3.41 -14.16 -15.91
CA GLY A 232 3.98 -13.43 -17.03
C GLY A 232 5.05 -12.45 -16.58
N ARG A 233 5.64 -11.72 -17.54
CA ARG A 233 6.64 -10.68 -17.27
C ARG A 233 6.21 -9.35 -17.85
N HIS A 234 6.24 -8.32 -17.01
CA HIS A 234 5.92 -6.95 -17.40
C HIS A 234 7.03 -6.35 -18.27
N THR A 235 6.65 -5.50 -19.23
CA THR A 235 7.59 -4.90 -20.18
C THR A 235 8.28 -3.63 -19.65
N ASN A 236 7.71 -2.99 -18.64
CA ASN A 236 8.22 -1.73 -18.10
C ASN A 236 9.21 -1.94 -16.96
N ASP A 237 8.81 -2.67 -15.91
CA ASP A 237 9.64 -2.91 -14.72
C ASP A 237 10.34 -4.28 -14.75
N HIS A 238 10.05 -5.09 -15.77
CA HIS A 238 10.58 -6.44 -15.96
C HIS A 238 10.25 -7.43 -14.83
N MET A 239 9.27 -7.12 -13.98
CA MET A 239 8.79 -8.00 -12.91
C MET A 239 8.10 -9.22 -13.49
N THR A 240 8.41 -10.40 -12.94
CA THR A 240 7.69 -11.64 -13.24
C THR A 240 6.64 -11.85 -12.16
N SER A 241 5.36 -11.86 -12.53
CA SER A 241 4.23 -11.79 -11.61
C SER A 241 3.01 -12.53 -12.14
N PHE A 242 2.03 -12.73 -11.27
CA PHE A 242 0.67 -13.16 -11.61
C PHE A 242 -0.32 -12.36 -10.75
N TYR A 243 -1.61 -12.45 -11.08
CA TYR A 243 -2.68 -11.75 -10.35
C TYR A 243 -3.71 -12.75 -9.88
N MET A 244 -4.01 -12.72 -8.60
CA MET A 244 -5.10 -13.45 -7.97
C MET A 244 -6.11 -12.48 -7.34
N LYS A 245 -7.35 -12.93 -7.17
CA LYS A 245 -8.36 -12.14 -6.47
C LYS A 245 -8.19 -12.23 -4.96
N THR A 246 -8.40 -11.10 -4.30
CA THR A 246 -8.66 -11.00 -2.87
C THR A 246 -10.08 -11.48 -2.53
N PRO A 247 -10.39 -11.70 -1.24
CA PRO A 247 -11.76 -11.95 -0.80
C PRO A 247 -12.75 -10.81 -1.11
N SER A 248 -12.26 -9.57 -1.23
CA SER A 248 -13.03 -8.38 -1.60
C SER A 248 -13.12 -8.14 -3.10
#